data_AF-A0A9D5XME9-F1
#
_entry.id   AF-A0A9D5XME9-F1
#
_cell.length_a   1.000
_cell.length_b   1.000
_cell.length_c   1.000
_cell.angle_alpha   90.00
_cell.angle_beta   90.00
_cell.angle_gamma   90.00
#
_symmetry.space_group_name_H-M   'P 1'
#
loop_
_entity.id
_entity.type
_entity.pdbx_description
1 polymer ?
#
loop_
_entity_poly.entity_id
_entity_poly.type
_entity_poly.pdbx_seq_one_letter_code
_entity_poly.pdbx_strand_id
1 'polypeptide(L)'
;MSSFDPSYFVLPGLFVLGLLTVPCSVVWALCGKPEFLAWAGGALVAGGVALGLQLIGGEQGRAAFLLSTGALCTLAASAMAQATASRLGQPTRLVGWLEGVALIALWATASMGEQSAIVVAWACACILGHKLPMLWSTPLRHPGDHWMLLAYTGCAALLFLYPVVAWSTAANGGFPVWWVWLMTLALGAYSVVLLGCAWVVQPYRGRAAGHVDPLTGLLPRLALESACGPLPYERGLRVLILCDLDQFQQLNARYGRTVSDDALRCFARILQANVREGDHLGRLGNEEFVLALRHIDLPRARALATRIHEELARAHWAQKMPCGPVTASFGVAAILDKDSFDTALHRADVLLYQAKDAGANRIWMDHSVSPAI
;
A
#
# COMPACT_ATOMS: atom_id res chain seq x y z
N MET A 1 -45.31 19.95 -20.47
CA MET A 1 -44.15 19.18 -20.00
C MET A 1 -44.25 19.17 -18.48
N SER A 2 -44.50 18.00 -17.89
CA SER A 2 -44.64 17.84 -16.44
C SER A 2 -43.39 18.35 -15.72
N SER A 3 -43.58 19.19 -14.71
CA SER A 3 -42.53 19.64 -13.80
C SER A 3 -41.82 18.41 -13.22
N PHE A 4 -40.58 18.16 -13.67
CA PHE A 4 -39.74 17.08 -13.16
C PHE A 4 -39.39 17.37 -11.70
N ASP A 5 -39.87 16.54 -10.77
CA ASP A 5 -39.54 16.67 -9.35
C ASP A 5 -38.11 16.12 -9.10
N PRO A 6 -37.17 16.96 -8.60
CA PRO A 6 -35.81 16.54 -8.27
C PRO A 6 -35.73 15.41 -7.25
N SER A 7 -36.77 15.22 -6.43
CA SER A 7 -36.82 14.22 -5.36
C SER A 7 -36.64 12.77 -5.86
N TYR A 8 -37.16 12.47 -7.06
CA TYR A 8 -37.01 11.15 -7.71
C TYR A 8 -35.56 10.76 -7.96
N PHE A 9 -34.67 11.75 -8.05
CA PHE A 9 -33.28 11.54 -8.37
C PHE A 9 -32.38 11.62 -7.14
N VAL A 10 -32.67 12.51 -6.21
CA VAL A 10 -31.79 12.74 -5.07
C VAL A 10 -31.92 11.62 -4.01
N LEU A 11 -33.12 11.12 -3.76
CA LEU A 11 -33.36 10.10 -2.73
C LEU A 11 -32.64 8.76 -3.00
N PRO A 12 -32.66 8.19 -4.21
CA PRO A 12 -31.93 6.96 -4.46
C PRO A 12 -30.40 7.17 -4.49
N GLY A 13 -29.93 8.34 -4.92
CA GLY A 13 -28.50 8.70 -4.85
C GLY A 13 -27.98 8.75 -3.42
N LEU A 14 -28.73 9.39 -2.52
CA LEU A 14 -28.47 9.39 -1.07
C LEU A 14 -28.46 7.97 -0.50
N PHE A 15 -29.41 7.13 -0.92
CA PHE A 15 -29.46 5.74 -0.50
C PHE A 15 -28.20 4.97 -0.92
N VAL A 16 -27.75 5.12 -2.17
CA VAL A 16 -26.52 4.46 -2.67
C VAL A 16 -25.28 4.93 -1.90
N LEU A 17 -25.08 6.24 -1.73
CA LEU A 17 -23.91 6.76 -1.02
C LEU A 17 -23.92 6.38 0.47
N GLY A 18 -25.10 6.45 1.12
CA GLY A 18 -25.27 6.01 2.50
C GLY A 18 -24.98 4.51 2.67
N LEU A 19 -25.52 3.68 1.77
CA LEU A 19 -25.31 2.24 1.77
C LEU A 19 -23.83 1.87 1.59
N LEU A 20 -23.06 2.64 0.82
CA LEU A 20 -21.62 2.40 0.60
C LEU A 20 -20.75 2.94 1.74
N THR A 21 -21.21 3.97 2.46
CA THR A 21 -20.46 4.55 3.59
C THR A 21 -20.35 3.57 4.75
N VAL A 22 -21.39 2.74 5.00
CA VAL A 22 -21.39 1.75 6.08
C VAL A 22 -20.34 0.65 5.87
N PRO A 23 -20.29 -0.07 4.73
CA PRO A 23 -19.21 -1.00 4.41
C PRO A 23 -17.82 -0.37 4.44
N CYS A 24 -17.65 0.86 3.92
CA CYS A 24 -16.36 1.57 4.02
C CYS A 24 -15.93 1.74 5.47
N SER A 25 -16.85 2.15 6.35
CA SER A 25 -16.58 2.35 7.77
C SER A 25 -16.30 1.04 8.50
N VAL A 26 -17.07 -0.01 8.20
CA VAL A 26 -16.89 -1.34 8.78
C VAL A 26 -15.54 -1.94 8.34
N VAL A 27 -15.24 -1.93 7.04
CA VAL A 27 -13.97 -2.44 6.52
C VAL A 27 -12.80 -1.59 7.03
N TRP A 28 -12.95 -0.28 7.15
CA TRP A 28 -11.94 0.59 7.76
C TRP A 28 -11.64 0.19 9.21
N ALA A 29 -12.68 -0.04 10.01
CA ALA A 29 -12.54 -0.49 11.40
C ALA A 29 -11.89 -1.87 11.51
N LEU A 30 -12.29 -2.82 10.64
CA LEU A 30 -11.81 -4.21 10.66
C LEU A 30 -10.41 -4.38 10.06
N CYS A 31 -9.98 -3.52 9.13
CA CYS A 31 -8.72 -3.68 8.38
C CYS A 31 -7.54 -2.86 8.93
N GLY A 32 -7.59 -2.46 10.21
CA GLY A 32 -6.53 -1.68 10.84
C GLY A 32 -6.48 -0.22 10.38
N LYS A 33 -7.64 0.38 10.12
CA LYS A 33 -7.81 1.81 9.80
C LYS A 33 -6.94 2.32 8.64
N PRO A 34 -6.95 1.66 7.46
CA PRO A 34 -6.16 2.11 6.33
C PRO A 34 -6.57 3.51 5.88
N GLU A 35 -5.58 4.37 5.63
CA GLU A 35 -5.78 5.77 5.24
C GLU A 35 -6.67 5.92 4.00
N PHE A 36 -6.51 5.04 2.99
CA PHE A 36 -7.29 5.12 1.76
C PHE A 36 -8.81 4.94 1.96
N LEU A 37 -9.23 4.11 2.94
CA LEU A 37 -10.66 3.95 3.24
C LEU A 37 -11.22 5.13 4.03
N ALA A 38 -10.40 5.81 4.83
CA ALA A 38 -10.81 7.06 5.46
C ALA A 38 -11.09 8.14 4.40
N TRP A 39 -10.20 8.27 3.42
CA TRP A 39 -10.38 9.18 2.28
C TRP A 39 -11.60 8.80 1.43
N ALA A 40 -11.79 7.51 1.13
CA ALA A 40 -12.96 7.03 0.38
C ALA A 40 -14.29 7.30 1.12
N GLY A 41 -14.31 7.05 2.44
CA GLY A 41 -15.46 7.37 3.29
C GLY A 41 -15.76 8.87 3.32
N GLY A 42 -14.72 9.71 3.44
CA GLY A 42 -14.85 11.17 3.37
C GLY A 42 -15.42 11.64 2.03
N ALA A 43 -15.01 11.05 0.91
CA ALA A 43 -15.54 11.36 -0.41
C ALA A 43 -17.04 11.02 -0.53
N LEU A 44 -17.46 9.86 -0.02
CA LEU A 44 -18.86 9.43 0.00
C LEU A 44 -19.73 10.37 0.86
N VAL A 45 -19.23 10.77 2.04
CA VAL A 45 -19.94 11.70 2.94
C VAL A 45 -20.07 13.08 2.28
N ALA A 46 -18.99 13.64 1.73
CA ALA A 46 -19.02 14.93 1.06
C ALA A 46 -20.00 14.93 -0.13
N GLY A 47 -19.98 13.88 -0.96
CA GLY A 47 -20.92 13.70 -2.06
C GLY A 47 -22.37 13.53 -1.58
N GLY A 48 -22.58 12.80 -0.48
CA GLY A 48 -23.90 12.62 0.13
C GLY A 48 -24.48 13.92 0.67
N VAL A 49 -23.68 14.75 1.34
CA VAL A 49 -24.10 16.07 1.81
C VAL A 49 -24.39 16.98 0.62
N ALA A 50 -23.56 16.96 -0.43
CA ALA A 50 -23.79 17.75 -1.65
C ALA A 50 -25.13 17.40 -2.31
N LEU A 51 -25.48 16.11 -2.41
CA LEU A 51 -26.77 15.64 -2.90
C LEU A 51 -27.91 16.02 -1.96
N GLY A 52 -27.75 15.83 -0.65
CA GLY A 52 -28.78 16.11 0.34
C GLY A 52 -29.20 17.58 0.36
N LEU A 53 -28.24 18.49 0.16
CA LEU A 53 -28.54 19.93 0.02
C LEU A 53 -29.50 20.20 -1.14
N GLN A 54 -29.47 19.40 -2.22
CA GLN A 54 -30.38 19.58 -3.37
C GLN A 54 -31.85 19.36 -3.02
N LEU A 55 -32.17 18.63 -1.94
CA LEU A 55 -33.56 18.48 -1.46
C LEU A 55 -34.08 19.73 -0.73
N ILE A 56 -33.17 20.58 -0.24
CA ILE A 56 -33.48 21.73 0.61
C ILE A 56 -33.29 23.05 -0.16
N GLY A 57 -32.63 23.01 -1.33
CA GLY A 57 -32.36 24.18 -2.16
C GLY A 57 -33.62 24.79 -2.76
N GLY A 58 -34.09 25.91 -2.19
CA GLY A 58 -35.13 26.76 -2.77
C GLY A 58 -34.57 27.79 -3.76
N GLU A 59 -35.44 28.52 -4.47
CA GLU A 59 -35.01 29.56 -5.43
C GLU A 59 -34.31 30.76 -4.77
N GLN A 60 -34.55 30.99 -3.47
CA GLN A 60 -33.88 32.03 -2.70
C GLN A 60 -32.44 31.60 -2.35
N GLY A 61 -31.44 32.39 -2.77
CA GLY A 61 -30.03 32.10 -2.46
C GLY A 61 -29.34 31.09 -3.39
N ARG A 62 -29.84 30.91 -4.61
CA ARG A 62 -29.33 29.97 -5.62
C ARG A 62 -27.81 30.01 -5.83
N ALA A 63 -27.18 31.19 -5.77
CA ALA A 63 -25.73 31.33 -5.88
C ALA A 63 -24.98 30.73 -4.68
N ALA A 64 -25.43 30.98 -3.45
CA ALA A 64 -24.85 30.40 -2.24
C ALA A 64 -25.04 28.88 -2.20
N PHE A 65 -26.18 28.39 -2.69
CA PHE A 65 -26.47 26.98 -2.85
C PHE A 65 -25.52 26.29 -3.85
N LEU A 66 -25.31 26.89 -5.03
CA LEU A 66 -24.39 26.37 -6.05
C LEU A 66 -22.94 26.37 -5.57
N LEU A 67 -22.53 27.39 -4.81
CA LEU A 67 -21.21 27.45 -4.19
C LEU A 67 -21.01 26.32 -3.17
N SER A 68 -21.98 26.11 -2.30
CA SER A 68 -21.91 25.10 -1.23
C SER A 68 -21.85 23.69 -1.80
N THR A 69 -22.73 23.37 -2.76
CA THR A 69 -22.78 22.06 -3.42
C THR A 69 -21.56 21.84 -4.31
N GLY A 70 -21.10 22.86 -5.04
CA GLY A 70 -19.88 22.81 -5.85
C GLY A 70 -18.62 22.55 -5.02
N ALA A 71 -18.45 23.24 -3.90
CA ALA A 71 -17.33 23.04 -2.99
C ALA A 71 -17.29 21.63 -2.39
N LEU A 72 -18.45 21.08 -2.03
CA LEU A 72 -18.54 19.70 -1.54
C LEU A 72 -18.20 18.67 -2.63
N CYS A 73 -18.58 18.92 -3.88
CA CYS A 73 -18.21 18.07 -5.01
C CYS A 73 -16.70 18.09 -5.26
N THR A 74 -16.03 19.25 -5.19
CA THR A 74 -14.58 19.35 -5.37
C THR A 74 -13.82 18.69 -4.21
N LEU A 75 -14.33 18.82 -2.98
CA LEU A 75 -13.82 18.11 -1.81
C LEU A 75 -13.95 16.59 -1.98
N ALA A 76 -15.10 16.11 -2.46
CA ALA A 76 -15.31 14.69 -2.74
C ALA A 76 -14.33 14.15 -3.79
N ALA A 77 -14.09 14.90 -4.88
CA ALA A 77 -13.10 14.55 -5.89
C ALA A 77 -11.66 14.54 -5.33
N SER A 78 -11.31 15.52 -4.49
CA SER A 78 -10.01 15.63 -3.83
C SER A 78 -9.76 14.46 -2.87
N ALA A 79 -10.74 14.14 -2.03
CA ALA A 79 -10.71 12.98 -1.14
C ALA A 79 -10.60 11.67 -1.94
N MET A 80 -11.29 11.56 -3.07
CA MET A 80 -11.20 10.38 -3.93
C MET A 80 -9.81 10.22 -4.55
N ALA A 81 -9.21 11.29 -5.07
CA ALA A 81 -7.85 11.26 -5.58
C ALA A 81 -6.82 10.86 -4.51
N GLN A 82 -7.05 11.27 -3.25
CA GLN A 82 -6.22 10.89 -2.11
C GLN A 82 -6.42 9.42 -1.71
N ALA A 83 -7.64 8.89 -1.79
CA ALA A 83 -7.91 7.47 -1.59
C ALA A 83 -7.11 6.61 -2.58
N THR A 84 -7.12 6.97 -3.87
CA THR A 84 -6.36 6.22 -4.89
C THR A 84 -4.85 6.33 -4.69
N ALA A 85 -4.34 7.53 -4.38
CA ALA A 85 -2.92 7.75 -4.15
C ALA A 85 -2.40 6.99 -2.92
N SER A 86 -3.11 7.08 -1.79
CA SER A 86 -2.76 6.35 -0.57
C SER A 86 -2.81 4.84 -0.77
N ARG A 87 -3.75 4.33 -1.56
CA ARG A 87 -3.82 2.91 -1.91
C ARG A 87 -2.60 2.43 -2.70
N LEU A 88 -2.11 3.24 -3.65
CA LEU A 88 -0.93 2.92 -4.44
C LEU A 88 0.40 3.28 -3.75
N GLY A 89 0.37 3.73 -2.48
CA GLY A 89 1.57 4.12 -1.73
C GLY A 89 2.22 5.41 -2.22
N GLN A 90 1.47 6.23 -2.96
CA GLN A 90 1.91 7.52 -3.47
C GLN A 90 1.65 8.64 -2.44
N PRO A 91 2.39 9.76 -2.52
CA PRO A 91 2.24 10.84 -1.54
C PRO A 91 0.82 11.43 -1.53
N THR A 92 0.24 11.52 -0.34
CA THR A 92 -1.12 12.04 -0.07
C THR A 92 -1.16 13.56 0.08
N ARG A 93 -0.12 14.27 -0.37
CA ARG A 93 -0.12 15.74 -0.31
C ARG A 93 -1.29 16.31 -1.09
N LEU A 94 -2.13 17.07 -0.39
CA LEU A 94 -3.24 17.82 -0.95
C LEU A 94 -2.71 18.87 -1.91
N VAL A 95 -3.24 18.88 -3.13
CA VAL A 95 -2.91 19.88 -4.14
C VAL A 95 -3.85 21.07 -3.93
N GLY A 96 -3.69 21.75 -2.80
CA GLY A 96 -4.61 22.81 -2.35
C GLY A 96 -4.74 23.99 -3.32
N TRP A 97 -3.77 24.18 -4.22
CA TRP A 97 -3.87 25.21 -5.26
C TRP A 97 -4.94 24.88 -6.32
N LEU A 98 -5.10 23.61 -6.70
CA LEU A 98 -6.15 23.18 -7.63
C LEU A 98 -7.53 23.40 -7.02
N GLU A 99 -7.65 23.12 -5.73
CA GLU A 99 -8.88 23.33 -4.96
C GLU A 99 -9.19 24.83 -4.81
N GLY A 100 -8.17 25.66 -4.56
CA GLY A 100 -8.30 27.12 -4.56
C GLY A 100 -8.75 27.68 -5.91
N VAL A 101 -8.16 27.22 -7.02
CA VAL A 101 -8.57 27.62 -8.38
C VAL A 101 -10.01 27.19 -8.66
N ALA A 102 -10.40 25.97 -8.27
CA ALA A 102 -11.77 25.48 -8.40
C ALA A 102 -12.76 26.37 -7.64
N LEU A 103 -12.47 26.72 -6.39
CA LEU A 103 -13.34 27.56 -5.56
C LEU A 103 -13.47 28.98 -6.12
N ILE A 104 -12.40 29.55 -6.67
CA ILE A 104 -12.44 30.87 -7.33
C ILE A 104 -13.30 30.82 -8.60
N ALA A 105 -13.14 29.78 -9.43
CA ALA A 105 -13.94 29.60 -10.64
C ALA A 105 -15.43 29.38 -10.31
N LEU A 106 -15.72 28.62 -9.24
CA LEU A 106 -17.07 28.45 -8.72
C LEU A 106 -17.67 29.76 -8.25
N TRP A 107 -16.93 30.55 -7.47
CA TRP A 107 -17.38 31.85 -7.00
C TRP A 107 -17.67 32.81 -8.16
N ALA A 108 -16.78 32.85 -9.16
CA ALA A 108 -16.94 33.68 -10.34
C ALA A 108 -18.17 33.30 -11.20
N THR A 109 -18.59 32.03 -11.16
CA THR A 109 -19.69 31.51 -11.98
C THR A 109 -20.97 31.24 -11.19
N ALA A 110 -20.99 31.48 -9.88
CA ALA A 110 -22.12 31.17 -9.00
C ALA A 110 -23.43 31.88 -9.40
N SER A 111 -23.33 33.05 -10.03
CA SER A 111 -24.48 33.82 -10.55
C SER A 111 -24.97 33.36 -11.92
N MET A 112 -24.22 32.49 -12.60
CA MET A 112 -24.49 32.06 -13.98
C MET A 112 -25.45 30.86 -14.09
N GLY A 113 -26.08 30.47 -12.97
CA GLY A 113 -27.09 29.40 -12.96
C GLY A 113 -26.54 28.06 -13.43
N GLU A 114 -27.15 27.44 -14.44
CA GLU A 114 -26.76 26.11 -14.95
C GLU A 114 -25.31 26.04 -15.45
N GLN A 115 -24.75 27.15 -15.90
CA GLN A 115 -23.35 27.20 -16.37
C GLN A 115 -22.35 26.96 -15.23
N SER A 116 -22.71 27.24 -13.98
CA SER A 116 -21.83 26.97 -12.83
C SER A 116 -21.61 25.46 -12.63
N ALA A 117 -22.60 24.62 -12.98
CA ALA A 117 -22.49 23.17 -12.86
C ALA A 117 -21.45 22.58 -13.83
N ILE A 118 -21.29 23.20 -15.01
CA ILE A 118 -20.25 22.86 -16.00
C ILE A 118 -18.87 23.13 -15.40
N VAL A 119 -18.71 24.25 -14.69
CA VAL A 119 -17.46 24.63 -14.02
C VAL A 119 -17.12 23.66 -12.89
N VAL A 120 -18.10 23.25 -12.07
CA VAL A 120 -17.92 22.21 -11.04
C VAL A 120 -17.37 20.93 -11.67
N ALA A 121 -17.95 20.48 -12.78
CA ALA A 121 -17.56 19.24 -13.42
C ALA A 121 -16.11 19.30 -13.98
N TRP A 122 -15.74 20.39 -14.65
CA TRP A 122 -14.34 20.62 -15.07
C TRP A 122 -13.37 20.63 -13.88
N ALA A 123 -13.73 21.30 -12.79
CA ALA A 123 -12.91 21.35 -11.59
C ALA A 123 -12.68 19.94 -11.01
N CYS A 124 -13.73 19.15 -10.84
CA CYS A 124 -13.63 17.76 -10.40
C CYS A 124 -12.78 16.91 -11.36
N ALA A 125 -12.94 17.07 -12.67
CA ALA A 125 -12.15 16.36 -13.68
C ALA A 125 -10.66 16.68 -13.58
N CYS A 126 -10.29 17.96 -13.42
CA CYS A 126 -8.91 18.39 -13.22
C CYS A 126 -8.33 17.84 -11.90
N ILE A 127 -9.12 17.86 -10.83
CA ILE A 127 -8.72 17.32 -9.52
C ILE A 127 -8.52 15.80 -9.58
N LEU A 128 -9.31 15.04 -10.33
CA LEU A 128 -9.01 13.61 -10.50
C LEU A 128 -7.84 13.38 -11.46
N GLY A 129 -7.79 14.15 -12.54
CA GLY A 129 -6.83 13.99 -13.63
C GLY A 129 -5.38 14.28 -13.25
N HIS A 130 -5.13 15.25 -12.36
CA HIS A 130 -3.75 15.69 -12.07
C HIS A 130 -2.84 14.59 -11.50
N LYS A 131 -3.40 13.57 -10.83
CA LYS A 131 -2.62 12.43 -10.31
C LYS A 131 -2.43 11.30 -11.32
N LEU A 132 -3.19 11.26 -12.42
CA LEU A 132 -3.16 10.15 -13.37
C LEU A 132 -1.74 9.79 -13.87
N PRO A 133 -0.88 10.75 -14.28
CA PRO A 133 0.47 10.41 -14.75
C PRO A 133 1.30 9.68 -13.69
N MET A 134 1.23 10.15 -12.44
CA MET A 134 1.94 9.57 -11.31
C MET A 134 1.37 8.17 -10.97
N LEU A 135 0.04 8.03 -10.95
CA LEU A 135 -0.60 6.76 -10.62
C LEU A 135 -0.29 5.68 -11.68
N TRP A 136 -0.29 6.03 -12.96
CA TRP A 136 0.06 5.12 -14.06
C TRP A 136 1.55 4.75 -14.12
N SER A 137 2.44 5.58 -13.57
CA SER A 137 3.86 5.23 -13.42
C SER A 137 4.17 4.34 -12.21
N THR A 138 3.18 4.03 -11.37
CA THR A 138 3.41 3.28 -10.12
C THR A 138 3.45 1.77 -10.39
N PRO A 139 4.46 1.04 -9.90
CA PRO A 139 4.46 -0.43 -9.99
C PRO A 139 3.30 -1.01 -9.19
N LEU A 140 2.36 -1.66 -9.88
CA LEU A 140 1.15 -2.25 -9.30
C LEU A 140 1.49 -3.55 -8.57
N ARG A 141 1.01 -3.70 -7.33
CA ARG A 141 1.34 -4.84 -6.46
C ARG A 141 0.32 -5.98 -6.59
N HIS A 142 -0.94 -5.64 -6.88
CA HIS A 142 -2.02 -6.61 -6.99
C HIS A 142 -2.77 -6.48 -8.33
N PRO A 143 -3.29 -7.60 -8.89
CA PRO A 143 -4.07 -7.56 -10.13
C PRO A 143 -5.33 -6.68 -10.02
N GLY A 144 -5.90 -6.54 -8.82
CA GLY A 144 -7.02 -5.64 -8.56
C GLY A 144 -6.68 -4.15 -8.68
N ASP A 145 -5.41 -3.77 -8.49
CA ASP A 145 -4.99 -2.37 -8.57
C ASP A 145 -5.05 -1.85 -10.02
N HIS A 146 -4.91 -2.73 -11.01
CA HIS A 146 -5.06 -2.38 -12.43
C HIS A 146 -6.51 -2.03 -12.78
N TRP A 147 -7.48 -2.83 -12.33
CA TRP A 147 -8.90 -2.55 -12.50
C TRP A 147 -9.33 -1.28 -11.77
N MET A 148 -8.78 -1.04 -10.58
CA MET A 148 -8.99 0.20 -9.85
C MET A 148 -8.48 1.41 -10.63
N LEU A 149 -7.28 1.33 -11.22
CA LEU A 149 -6.71 2.43 -11.97
C LEU A 149 -7.49 2.71 -13.27
N LEU A 150 -7.94 1.65 -13.96
CA LEU A 150 -8.82 1.77 -15.12
C LEU A 150 -10.16 2.42 -14.75
N ALA A 151 -10.78 2.00 -13.66
CA ALA A 151 -12.03 2.58 -13.17
C ALA A 151 -11.86 4.07 -12.79
N TYR A 152 -10.77 4.41 -12.11
CA TYR A 152 -10.44 5.80 -11.75
C TYR A 152 -10.23 6.67 -13.00
N THR A 153 -9.46 6.17 -13.97
CA THR A 153 -9.20 6.85 -15.23
C THR A 153 -10.48 7.04 -16.04
N GLY A 154 -11.35 6.02 -16.06
CA GLY A 154 -12.68 6.10 -16.67
C GLY A 154 -13.57 7.16 -16.02
N CYS A 155 -13.59 7.24 -14.68
CA CYS A 155 -14.33 8.27 -13.96
C CYS A 155 -13.83 9.67 -14.29
N ALA A 156 -12.50 9.88 -14.27
CA ALA A 156 -11.89 11.16 -14.63
C ALA A 156 -12.20 11.56 -16.09
N ALA A 157 -12.14 10.61 -17.03
CA ALA A 157 -12.45 10.83 -18.44
C ALA A 157 -13.93 11.15 -18.66
N LEU A 158 -14.86 10.45 -17.99
CA LEU A 158 -16.29 10.75 -18.05
C LEU A 158 -16.60 12.15 -17.51
N LEU A 159 -15.99 12.52 -16.39
CA LEU A 159 -16.08 13.85 -15.78
C LEU A 159 -15.53 14.96 -16.69
N PHE A 160 -14.51 14.66 -17.49
CA PHE A 160 -13.91 15.59 -18.45
C PHE A 160 -14.73 15.73 -19.73
N LEU A 161 -15.22 14.62 -20.29
CA LEU A 161 -15.99 14.59 -21.53
C LEU A 161 -17.36 15.25 -21.35
N TYR A 162 -17.93 15.13 -20.16
CA TYR A 162 -19.26 15.66 -19.87
C TYR A 162 -19.38 17.16 -20.14
N PRO A 163 -18.58 18.07 -19.56
CA PRO A 163 -18.64 19.49 -19.86
C PRO A 163 -18.52 19.83 -21.34
N VAL A 164 -17.73 19.05 -22.11
CA VAL A 164 -17.56 19.23 -23.55
C VAL A 164 -18.87 18.94 -24.29
N VAL A 165 -19.56 17.85 -23.92
CA VAL A 165 -20.86 17.48 -24.49
C VAL A 165 -21.98 18.39 -23.99
N ALA A 166 -21.95 18.78 -22.72
CA ALA A 166 -22.92 19.69 -22.12
C ALA A 166 -22.84 21.07 -22.77
N TRP A 167 -21.64 21.58 -23.02
CA TRP A 167 -21.43 22.84 -23.72
C TRP A 167 -21.98 22.81 -25.15
N SER A 168 -21.79 21.69 -25.87
CA SER A 168 -22.28 21.56 -27.24
C SER A 168 -23.80 21.34 -27.32
N THR A 169 -24.41 20.74 -26.30
CA THR A 169 -25.86 20.48 -26.24
C THR A 169 -26.66 21.59 -25.56
N ALA A 170 -26.04 22.41 -24.69
CA ALA A 170 -26.68 23.57 -24.07
C ALA A 170 -27.19 24.61 -25.08
N ALA A 171 -26.63 24.61 -26.31
CA ALA A 171 -27.16 25.38 -27.43
C ALA A 171 -28.59 24.95 -27.88
N ASN A 172 -29.07 23.77 -27.48
CA ASN A 172 -30.31 23.13 -27.96
C ASN A 172 -31.38 22.86 -26.88
N GLY A 173 -31.23 23.40 -25.67
CA GLY A 173 -32.30 23.39 -24.66
C GLY A 173 -32.00 22.58 -23.38
N GLY A 174 -31.49 23.29 -22.37
CA GLY A 174 -31.56 22.94 -20.95
C GLY A 174 -30.57 21.87 -20.46
N PHE A 175 -30.06 22.08 -19.25
CA PHE A 175 -29.14 21.16 -18.58
C PHE A 175 -29.88 19.92 -18.02
N PRO A 176 -29.54 18.69 -18.44
CA PRO A 176 -30.29 17.53 -17.97
C PRO A 176 -29.89 17.12 -16.54
N VAL A 177 -30.86 17.10 -15.62
CA VAL A 177 -30.69 16.72 -14.20
C VAL A 177 -30.13 15.29 -14.02
N TRP A 178 -30.31 14.41 -15.01
CA TRP A 178 -29.78 13.03 -14.99
C TRP A 178 -28.24 12.94 -14.96
N TRP A 179 -27.50 14.02 -15.21
CA TRP A 179 -26.05 14.01 -15.07
C TRP A 179 -25.56 13.92 -13.62
N VAL A 180 -26.32 14.50 -12.67
CA VAL A 180 -26.05 14.34 -11.23
C VAL A 180 -26.06 12.86 -10.84
N TRP A 181 -26.89 12.04 -11.51
CA TRP A 181 -26.89 10.59 -11.38
C TRP A 181 -25.63 9.93 -11.90
N LEU A 182 -25.14 10.32 -13.09
CA LEU A 182 -23.92 9.73 -13.63
C LEU A 182 -22.73 9.97 -12.70
N MET A 183 -22.63 11.16 -12.10
CA MET A 183 -21.59 11.51 -11.12
C MET A 183 -21.70 10.69 -9.84
N THR A 184 -22.92 10.56 -9.32
CA THR A 184 -23.21 9.79 -8.10
C THR A 184 -22.95 8.30 -8.30
N LEU A 185 -23.36 7.75 -9.46
CA LEU A 185 -23.11 6.36 -9.83
C LEU A 185 -21.63 6.10 -10.09
N ALA A 186 -20.91 7.02 -10.73
CA ALA A 186 -19.47 6.90 -10.94
C ALA A 186 -18.71 6.90 -9.60
N LEU A 187 -19.05 7.82 -8.69
CA LEU A 187 -18.48 7.88 -7.34
C LEU A 187 -18.80 6.61 -6.54
N GLY A 188 -20.04 6.13 -6.60
CA GLY A 188 -20.50 4.91 -5.92
C GLY A 188 -19.82 3.65 -6.48
N ALA A 189 -19.81 3.48 -7.80
CA ALA A 189 -19.16 2.35 -8.47
C ALA A 189 -17.65 2.32 -8.19
N TYR A 190 -17.00 3.48 -8.22
CA TYR A 190 -15.58 3.56 -7.89
C TYR A 190 -15.31 3.23 -6.41
N SER A 191 -16.20 3.63 -5.50
CA SER A 191 -16.11 3.26 -4.08
C SER A 191 -16.28 1.76 -3.85
N VAL A 192 -17.13 1.08 -4.65
CA VAL A 192 -17.25 -0.39 -4.64
C VAL A 192 -15.95 -1.05 -5.09
N VAL A 193 -15.28 -0.50 -6.10
CA VAL A 193 -13.97 -1.01 -6.56
C VAL A 193 -12.91 -0.84 -5.46
N LEU A 194 -12.86 0.31 -4.79
CA LEU A 194 -11.95 0.54 -3.65
C LEU A 194 -12.22 -0.42 -2.48
N LEU A 195 -13.50 -0.69 -2.19
CA LEU A 195 -13.90 -1.70 -1.20
C LEU A 195 -13.43 -3.09 -1.62
N GLY A 196 -13.63 -3.49 -2.88
CA GLY A 196 -13.13 -4.76 -3.42
C GLY A 196 -11.61 -4.89 -3.27
N CYS A 197 -10.86 -3.83 -3.57
CA CYS A 197 -9.41 -3.78 -3.36
C CYS A 197 -9.01 -3.91 -1.88
N ALA A 198 -9.82 -3.41 -0.95
CA ALA A 198 -9.60 -3.60 0.49
C ALA A 198 -9.82 -5.06 0.92
N TRP A 199 -10.87 -5.70 0.39
CA TRP A 199 -11.15 -7.12 0.61
C TRP A 199 -10.07 -8.05 0.04
N VAL A 200 -9.56 -7.76 -1.17
CA VAL A 200 -8.44 -8.52 -1.78
C VAL A 200 -7.15 -8.41 -0.96
N VAL A 201 -6.99 -7.35 -0.16
CA VAL A 201 -5.80 -7.13 0.69
C VAL A 201 -5.94 -7.73 2.10
N GLN A 202 -7.15 -8.04 2.57
CA GLN A 202 -7.35 -8.70 3.87
C GLN A 202 -6.52 -10.00 4.05
N PRO A 203 -6.45 -10.93 3.07
CA PRO A 203 -5.67 -12.15 3.24
C PRO A 203 -4.16 -11.90 3.42
N TYR A 204 -3.65 -10.78 2.90
CA TYR A 204 -2.23 -10.42 3.01
C TYR A 204 -1.92 -9.71 4.33
N ARG A 205 -2.83 -8.87 4.83
CA ARG A 205 -2.66 -8.21 6.15
C ARG A 205 -2.91 -9.14 7.34
N GLY A 206 -3.89 -10.06 7.25
CA GLY A 206 -4.14 -11.05 8.30
C GLY A 206 -2.99 -12.05 8.50
N ARG A 207 -2.13 -12.22 7.49
CA ARG A 207 -0.87 -12.99 7.60
C ARG A 207 0.34 -12.12 7.98
N ALA A 208 0.26 -10.81 7.79
CA ALA A 208 1.33 -9.85 8.10
C ALA A 208 1.28 -9.31 9.54
N ALA A 209 0.07 -9.23 10.12
CA ALA A 209 -0.15 -8.75 11.47
C ALA A 209 -0.15 -9.93 12.46
N GLY A 210 1.00 -10.21 13.05
CA GLY A 210 1.06 -10.78 14.40
C GLY A 210 1.14 -12.30 14.54
N HIS A 211 1.61 -13.05 13.55
CA HIS A 211 2.05 -14.42 13.79
C HIS A 211 3.47 -14.57 13.31
N VAL A 212 4.39 -14.64 14.28
CA VAL A 212 5.72 -15.21 14.07
C VAL A 212 5.59 -16.53 13.31
N ASP A 213 6.62 -16.89 12.54
CA ASP A 213 6.69 -18.18 11.88
C ASP A 213 6.40 -19.29 12.91
N PRO A 214 5.33 -20.10 12.75
CA PRO A 214 4.87 -21.01 13.80
C PRO A 214 5.88 -22.12 14.12
N LEU A 215 6.83 -22.36 13.21
CA LEU A 215 7.88 -23.35 13.41
C LEU A 215 9.04 -22.80 14.25
N THR A 216 9.50 -21.58 13.95
CA THR A 216 10.74 -21.01 14.51
C THR A 216 10.52 -19.87 15.49
N GLY A 217 9.33 -19.27 15.53
CA GLY A 217 9.03 -18.08 16.33
C GLY A 217 9.66 -16.79 15.79
N LEU A 218 10.17 -16.79 14.55
CA LEU A 218 10.84 -15.63 13.95
C LEU A 218 9.89 -14.76 13.13
N LEU A 219 10.30 -13.52 12.82
CA LEU A 219 9.51 -12.64 11.97
C LEU A 219 9.41 -13.20 10.54
N PRO A 220 8.21 -13.32 9.94
CA PRO A 220 8.10 -13.58 8.52
C PRO A 220 8.60 -12.37 7.70
N ARG A 221 8.96 -12.58 6.42
CA ARG A 221 9.52 -11.55 5.52
C ARG A 221 8.88 -10.17 5.66
N LEU A 222 7.57 -10.10 5.52
CA LEU A 222 6.84 -8.83 5.51
C LEU A 222 6.88 -8.11 6.87
N ALA A 223 6.88 -8.87 7.98
CA ALA A 223 7.00 -8.30 9.32
C ALA A 223 8.42 -7.80 9.58
N LEU A 224 9.43 -8.53 9.11
CA LEU A 224 10.83 -8.13 9.18
C LEU A 224 11.08 -6.84 8.38
N GLU A 225 10.62 -6.79 7.13
CA GLU A 225 10.72 -5.61 6.27
C GLU A 225 10.07 -4.37 6.92
N SER A 226 8.88 -4.54 7.48
CA SER A 226 8.18 -3.48 8.20
C SER A 226 8.95 -2.98 9.44
N ALA A 227 9.60 -3.90 10.18
CA ALA A 227 10.43 -3.58 11.33
C ALA A 227 11.72 -2.83 10.93
N CYS A 228 12.28 -3.12 9.76
CA CYS A 228 13.42 -2.40 9.16
C CYS A 228 13.02 -1.01 8.66
N GLY A 229 11.78 -0.83 8.20
CA GLY A 229 11.28 0.44 7.67
C GLY A 229 11.72 0.72 6.23
N PRO A 230 11.23 1.81 5.61
CA PRO A 230 11.49 2.11 4.20
C PRO A 230 12.96 2.45 3.91
N LEU A 231 13.65 3.06 4.89
CA LEU A 231 15.07 3.37 4.85
C LEU A 231 15.74 2.77 6.10
N PRO A 232 16.24 1.52 6.03
CA PRO A 232 16.85 0.82 7.16
C PRO A 232 18.02 1.59 7.78
N TYR A 233 18.79 2.31 6.96
CA TYR A 233 19.92 3.12 7.42
C TYR A 233 19.53 4.22 8.41
N GLU A 234 18.40 4.90 8.18
CA GLU A 234 17.87 5.92 9.08
C GLU A 234 17.43 5.34 10.43
N ARG A 235 17.06 4.05 10.47
CA ARG A 235 16.75 3.32 11.72
C ARG A 235 17.99 2.80 12.46
N GLY A 236 19.19 3.14 11.98
CA GLY A 236 20.45 2.70 12.58
C GLY A 236 20.89 1.30 12.15
N LEU A 237 20.19 0.65 11.20
CA LEU A 237 20.64 -0.61 10.62
C LEU A 237 21.85 -0.37 9.72
N ARG A 238 22.84 -1.26 9.81
CA ARG A 238 24.14 -1.10 9.14
C ARG A 238 24.58 -2.32 8.36
N VAL A 239 24.16 -3.51 8.77
CA VAL A 239 24.53 -4.76 8.09
C VAL A 239 23.32 -5.69 8.03
N LEU A 240 23.19 -6.38 6.89
CA LEU A 240 22.23 -7.46 6.69
C LEU A 240 23.02 -8.76 6.48
N ILE A 241 22.68 -9.79 7.23
CA ILE A 241 23.22 -11.15 7.05
C ILE A 241 22.08 -12.03 6.56
N LEU A 242 22.23 -12.59 5.37
CA LEU A 242 21.35 -13.62 4.83
C LEU A 242 22.02 -14.99 5.02
N CYS A 243 21.29 -15.93 5.60
CA CYS A 243 21.75 -17.28 5.92
C CYS A 243 20.84 -18.31 5.26
N ASP A 244 21.40 -19.43 4.83
CA ASP A 244 20.66 -20.55 4.27
C ASP A 244 21.27 -21.88 4.72
N LEU A 245 20.43 -22.83 5.13
CA LEU A 245 20.87 -24.17 5.53
C LEU A 245 21.27 -24.99 4.30
N ASP A 246 22.52 -25.43 4.26
CA ASP A 246 23.06 -26.15 3.12
C ASP A 246 22.38 -27.52 2.95
N GLN A 247 22.09 -27.89 1.71
CA GLN A 247 21.51 -29.20 1.34
C GLN A 247 20.20 -29.53 2.08
N PHE A 248 19.43 -28.53 2.50
CA PHE A 248 18.20 -28.72 3.28
C PHE A 248 17.16 -29.63 2.58
N GLN A 249 17.02 -29.51 1.26
CA GLN A 249 16.14 -30.40 0.48
C GLN A 249 16.57 -31.88 0.60
N GLN A 250 17.87 -32.17 0.63
CA GLN A 250 18.39 -33.53 0.78
C GLN A 250 18.16 -34.06 2.21
N LEU A 251 18.31 -33.19 3.21
CA LEU A 251 17.98 -33.51 4.60
C LEU A 251 16.50 -33.92 4.72
N ASN A 252 15.59 -33.12 4.15
CA ASN A 252 14.16 -33.40 4.14
C ASN A 252 13.82 -34.68 3.36
N ALA A 253 14.45 -34.91 2.20
CA ALA A 253 14.23 -36.10 1.40
C ALA A 253 14.70 -37.39 2.10
N ARG A 254 15.84 -37.33 2.83
CA ARG A 254 16.45 -38.50 3.46
C ARG A 254 15.85 -38.86 4.83
N TYR A 255 15.49 -37.85 5.62
CA TYR A 255 15.09 -38.04 7.03
C TYR A 255 13.64 -37.60 7.31
N GLY A 256 12.96 -37.05 6.32
CA GLY A 256 11.58 -36.60 6.42
C GLY A 256 11.43 -35.23 7.11
N ARG A 257 10.21 -34.71 6.99
CA ARG A 257 9.85 -33.35 7.41
C ARG A 257 10.12 -33.06 8.89
N THR A 258 9.89 -34.03 9.77
CA THR A 258 10.07 -33.84 11.21
C THR A 258 11.51 -33.46 11.55
N VAL A 259 12.49 -34.16 10.95
CA VAL A 259 13.92 -33.91 11.19
C VAL A 259 14.36 -32.58 10.59
N SER A 260 13.87 -32.23 9.40
CA SER A 260 14.16 -30.93 8.81
C SER A 260 13.54 -29.77 9.61
N ASP A 261 12.34 -29.96 10.16
CA ASP A 261 11.67 -28.99 11.02
C ASP A 261 12.46 -28.77 12.33
N ASP A 262 13.01 -29.84 12.92
CA ASP A 262 13.86 -29.75 14.10
C ASP A 262 15.20 -29.06 13.80
N ALA A 263 15.76 -29.25 12.61
CA ALA A 263 16.94 -28.51 12.18
C ALA A 263 16.68 -27.01 12.07
N LEU A 264 15.53 -26.61 11.51
CA LEU A 264 15.11 -25.21 11.45
C LEU A 264 14.92 -24.62 12.85
N ARG A 265 14.28 -25.35 13.77
CA ARG A 265 14.13 -24.92 15.18
C ARG A 265 15.47 -24.77 15.88
N CYS A 266 16.41 -25.69 15.64
CA CYS A 266 17.75 -25.64 16.21
C CYS A 266 18.50 -24.40 15.71
N PHE A 267 18.49 -24.17 14.40
CA PHE A 267 19.17 -23.02 13.81
C PHE A 267 18.55 -21.70 14.27
N ALA A 268 17.22 -21.59 14.28
CA ALA A 268 16.53 -20.42 14.79
C ALA A 268 16.93 -20.07 16.23
N ARG A 269 17.05 -21.08 17.12
CA ARG A 269 17.51 -20.88 18.50
C ARG A 269 18.95 -20.37 18.58
N ILE A 270 19.84 -20.90 17.74
CA ILE A 270 21.23 -20.42 17.64
C ILE A 270 21.23 -18.95 17.20
N LEU A 271 20.47 -18.59 16.17
CA LEU A 271 20.36 -17.20 15.71
C LEU A 271 19.82 -16.27 16.80
N GLN A 272 18.75 -16.68 17.49
CA GLN A 272 18.15 -15.91 18.59
C GLN A 272 19.11 -15.66 19.75
N ALA A 273 19.95 -16.63 20.12
CA ALA A 273 20.94 -16.48 21.17
C ALA A 273 22.07 -15.50 20.80
N ASN A 274 22.23 -15.20 19.51
CA ASN A 274 23.33 -14.40 18.98
C ASN A 274 22.94 -12.94 18.67
N VAL A 275 21.65 -12.64 18.55
CA VAL A 275 21.15 -11.28 18.30
C VAL A 275 20.89 -10.54 19.61
N ARG A 276 21.10 -9.22 19.59
CA ARG A 276 20.83 -8.34 20.73
C ARG A 276 19.48 -7.64 20.62
N GLU A 277 19.07 -7.01 21.71
CA GLU A 277 17.93 -6.11 21.71
C GLU A 277 18.13 -4.97 20.68
N GLY A 278 17.14 -4.78 19.82
CA GLY A 278 17.16 -3.80 18.73
C GLY A 278 17.55 -4.37 17.36
N ASP A 279 18.27 -5.49 17.30
CA ASP A 279 18.46 -6.20 16.03
C ASP A 279 17.17 -6.92 15.62
N HIS A 280 16.99 -7.13 14.32
CA HIS A 280 15.82 -7.84 13.80
C HIS A 280 16.23 -9.18 13.20
N LEU A 281 15.46 -10.23 13.49
CA LEU A 281 15.68 -11.58 13.00
C LEU A 281 14.38 -12.11 12.38
N GLY A 282 14.48 -12.64 11.17
CA GLY A 282 13.35 -13.21 10.46
C GLY A 282 13.68 -14.42 9.60
N ARG A 283 12.64 -15.13 9.18
CA ARG A 283 12.68 -16.25 8.25
C ARG A 283 11.95 -15.86 6.98
N LEU A 284 12.67 -15.84 5.85
CA LEU A 284 12.13 -15.34 4.58
C LEU A 284 11.45 -16.44 3.76
N GLY A 285 12.00 -17.65 3.81
CA GLY A 285 11.58 -18.79 3.01
C GLY A 285 11.66 -20.11 3.80
N ASN A 286 11.80 -21.22 3.09
CA ASN A 286 11.85 -22.54 3.70
C ASN A 286 13.11 -22.73 4.57
N GLU A 287 14.30 -22.47 4.03
CA GLU A 287 15.58 -22.63 4.74
C GLU A 287 16.36 -21.32 4.94
N GLU A 288 15.76 -20.19 4.58
CA GLU A 288 16.41 -18.87 4.56
C GLU A 288 16.07 -18.00 5.78
N PHE A 289 17.11 -17.45 6.39
CA PHE A 289 17.04 -16.61 7.59
C PHE A 289 17.76 -15.29 7.35
N VAL A 290 17.27 -14.20 7.94
CA VAL A 290 17.89 -12.87 7.82
C VAL A 290 18.05 -12.22 9.18
N LEU A 291 19.24 -11.68 9.41
CA LEU A 291 19.56 -10.79 10.52
C LEU A 291 19.76 -9.38 9.97
N ALA A 292 19.01 -8.41 10.46
CA ALA A 292 19.24 -6.99 10.22
C ALA A 292 19.81 -6.36 11.49
N LEU A 293 21.08 -5.96 11.43
CA LEU A 293 21.87 -5.57 12.59
C LEU A 293 22.01 -4.05 12.69
N ARG A 294 21.75 -3.52 13.87
CA ARG A 294 21.91 -2.09 14.17
C ARG A 294 23.35 -1.79 14.55
N HIS A 295 23.81 -0.56 14.33
CA HIS A 295 25.03 0.01 14.91
C HIS A 295 26.23 -0.96 14.97
N ILE A 296 26.48 -1.68 13.88
CA ILE A 296 27.56 -2.66 13.75
C ILE A 296 28.30 -2.38 12.44
N ASP A 297 29.61 -2.58 12.43
CA ASP A 297 30.41 -2.51 11.21
C ASP A 297 30.50 -3.91 10.54
N LEU A 298 30.93 -3.95 9.28
CA LEU A 298 31.10 -5.19 8.53
C LEU A 298 32.04 -6.20 9.23
N PRO A 299 33.22 -5.82 9.76
CA PRO A 299 34.10 -6.76 10.45
C PRO A 299 33.46 -7.42 11.66
N ARG A 300 32.76 -6.67 12.52
CA ARG A 300 32.05 -7.23 13.68
C ARG A 300 30.87 -8.08 13.27
N ALA A 301 30.15 -7.70 12.22
CA ALA A 301 29.07 -8.52 11.68
C ALA A 301 29.58 -9.84 11.10
N ARG A 302 30.76 -9.84 10.45
CA ARG A 302 31.44 -11.07 10.04
C ARG A 302 31.82 -11.93 11.25
N ALA A 303 32.39 -11.34 12.31
CA ALA A 303 32.71 -12.08 13.53
C ALA A 303 31.46 -12.73 14.16
N LEU A 304 30.32 -12.03 14.14
CA LEU A 304 29.03 -12.57 14.55
C LEU A 304 28.60 -13.76 13.67
N ALA A 305 28.68 -13.63 12.34
CA ALA A 305 28.39 -14.71 11.41
C ALA A 305 29.30 -15.94 11.65
N THR A 306 30.59 -15.71 11.90
CA THR A 306 31.56 -16.77 12.23
C THR A 306 31.18 -17.48 13.54
N ARG A 307 30.80 -16.74 14.57
CA ARG A 307 30.34 -17.34 15.83
C ARG A 307 29.10 -18.22 15.64
N ILE A 308 28.11 -17.73 14.88
CA ILE A 308 26.90 -18.50 14.54
C ILE A 308 27.26 -19.77 13.77
N HIS A 309 28.14 -19.66 12.79
CA HIS A 309 28.63 -20.79 11.98
C HIS A 309 29.31 -21.85 12.85
N GLU A 310 30.20 -21.44 13.76
CA GLU A 310 30.88 -22.34 14.70
C GLU A 310 29.93 -22.98 15.73
N GLU A 311 28.91 -22.25 16.20
CA GLU A 311 27.89 -22.80 17.10
C GLU A 311 27.00 -23.83 16.39
N LEU A 312 26.66 -23.60 15.12
CA LEU A 312 25.94 -24.58 14.30
C LEU A 312 26.74 -25.86 14.10
N ALA A 313 28.03 -25.73 13.80
CA ALA A 313 28.94 -26.88 13.64
C ALA A 313 29.10 -27.69 14.94
N ARG A 314 29.05 -27.03 16.11
CA ARG A 314 29.12 -27.66 17.44
C ARG A 314 27.79 -28.19 17.96
N ALA A 315 26.68 -27.93 17.28
CA ALA A 315 25.40 -28.47 17.70
C ALA A 315 25.45 -30.01 17.62
N HIS A 316 24.98 -30.68 18.68
CA HIS A 316 25.02 -32.15 18.79
C HIS A 316 23.92 -32.80 17.94
N TRP A 317 24.04 -32.69 16.62
CA TRP A 317 23.05 -33.16 15.63
C TRP A 317 22.72 -34.63 15.83
N ALA A 318 23.73 -35.51 15.88
CA ALA A 318 23.55 -36.96 15.98
C ALA A 318 22.90 -37.46 17.29
N GLN A 319 23.00 -36.68 18.37
CA GLN A 319 22.33 -37.02 19.64
C GLN A 319 20.86 -36.55 19.67
N LYS A 320 20.55 -35.48 18.93
CA LYS A 320 19.22 -34.87 18.90
C LYS A 320 18.37 -35.38 17.74
N MET A 321 19.00 -35.83 16.67
CA MET A 321 18.36 -36.22 15.41
C MET A 321 19.16 -37.32 14.71
N PRO A 322 18.50 -38.15 13.87
CA PRO A 322 19.16 -39.23 13.15
C PRO A 322 20.03 -38.76 11.97
N CYS A 323 20.33 -37.46 11.86
CA CYS A 323 21.09 -36.86 10.76
C CYS A 323 22.55 -36.56 11.12
N GLY A 324 23.37 -36.41 10.07
CA GLY A 324 24.74 -35.88 10.19
C GLY A 324 24.76 -34.38 10.52
N PRO A 325 25.96 -33.77 10.59
CA PRO A 325 26.09 -32.34 10.86
C PRO A 325 25.38 -31.52 9.78
N VAL A 326 24.60 -30.53 10.22
CA VAL A 326 23.95 -29.55 9.34
C VAL A 326 24.82 -28.30 9.28
N THR A 327 25.05 -27.78 8.06
CA THR A 327 25.84 -26.57 7.83
C THR A 327 24.98 -25.47 7.24
N ALA A 328 25.52 -24.25 7.21
CA ALA A 328 24.87 -23.10 6.61
C ALA A 328 25.88 -22.25 5.85
N SER A 329 25.39 -21.59 4.81
CA SER A 329 26.11 -20.56 4.07
C SER A 329 25.57 -19.17 4.42
N PHE A 330 26.43 -18.15 4.36
CA PHE A 330 26.12 -16.78 4.80
C PHE A 330 26.58 -15.74 3.78
N GLY A 331 25.72 -14.78 3.48
CA GLY A 331 26.05 -13.55 2.76
C GLY A 331 25.92 -12.34 3.68
N VAL A 332 27.01 -11.58 3.86
CA VAL A 332 27.09 -10.43 4.78
C VAL A 332 27.25 -9.13 4.00
N ALA A 333 26.19 -8.31 3.92
CA ALA A 333 26.16 -7.08 3.12
C ALA A 333 25.96 -5.83 3.98
N ALA A 334 26.67 -4.75 3.65
CA ALA A 334 26.46 -3.45 4.30
C ALA A 334 25.17 -2.78 3.80
N ILE A 335 24.44 -2.13 4.69
CA ILE A 335 23.30 -1.26 4.37
C ILE A 335 23.84 0.16 4.16
N LEU A 336 23.59 0.72 2.97
CA LEU A 336 23.98 2.06 2.56
C LEU A 336 22.84 3.07 2.83
N ASP A 337 23.18 4.36 2.75
CA ASP A 337 22.31 5.49 3.11
C ASP A 337 20.96 5.53 2.39
N LYS A 338 20.90 5.05 1.14
CA LYS A 338 19.70 5.07 0.28
C LYS A 338 19.11 3.69 0.00
N ASP A 339 19.58 2.66 0.68
CA ASP A 339 19.04 1.32 0.48
C ASP A 339 17.61 1.21 1.00
N SER A 340 16.79 0.46 0.25
CA SER A 340 15.62 -0.19 0.80
C SER A 340 16.02 -1.53 1.43
N PHE A 341 15.09 -2.16 2.14
CA PHE A 341 15.32 -3.53 2.62
C PHE A 341 15.64 -4.49 1.47
N ASP A 342 14.92 -4.41 0.36
CA ASP A 342 15.11 -5.30 -0.80
C ASP A 342 16.46 -5.08 -1.50
N THR A 343 16.95 -3.84 -1.62
CA THR A 343 18.26 -3.59 -2.27
C THR A 343 19.42 -4.11 -1.44
N ALA A 344 19.37 -3.96 -0.11
CA ALA A 344 20.34 -4.54 0.80
C ALA A 344 20.26 -6.09 0.81
N LEU A 345 19.04 -6.63 0.83
CA LEU A 345 18.79 -8.07 0.78
C LEU A 345 19.33 -8.71 -0.51
N HIS A 346 19.11 -8.06 -1.66
CA HIS A 346 19.64 -8.53 -2.94
C HIS A 346 21.18 -8.62 -2.94
N ARG A 347 21.88 -7.66 -2.32
CA ARG A 347 23.34 -7.76 -2.19
C ARG A 347 23.77 -8.90 -1.27
N ALA A 348 23.05 -9.13 -0.17
CA ALA A 348 23.31 -10.28 0.70
C ALA A 348 23.06 -11.61 -0.03
N ASP A 349 22.04 -11.68 -0.90
CA ASP A 349 21.72 -12.83 -1.73
C ASP A 349 22.83 -13.17 -2.73
N VAL A 350 23.38 -12.17 -3.43
CA VAL A 350 24.53 -12.35 -4.33
C VAL A 350 25.73 -12.94 -3.56
N LEU A 351 26.02 -12.45 -2.36
CA LEU A 351 27.11 -12.96 -1.53
C LEU A 351 26.82 -14.39 -1.03
N LEU A 352 25.57 -14.69 -0.64
CA LEU A 352 25.16 -16.03 -0.24
C LEU A 352 25.31 -17.02 -1.40
N TYR A 353 24.91 -16.62 -2.60
CA TYR A 353 25.09 -17.42 -3.81
C TYR A 353 26.57 -17.74 -4.05
N GLN A 354 27.46 -16.74 -3.91
CA GLN A 354 28.91 -16.96 -4.02
C GLN A 354 29.45 -17.91 -2.93
N ALA A 355 28.91 -17.84 -1.71
CA ALA A 355 29.25 -18.79 -0.65
C ALA A 355 28.86 -20.23 -1.02
N LYS A 356 27.66 -20.42 -1.60
CA LYS A 356 27.18 -21.72 -2.07
C LYS A 356 28.01 -22.24 -3.24
N ASP A 357 28.26 -21.40 -4.25
CA ASP A 357 29.01 -21.75 -5.46
C ASP A 357 30.46 -22.14 -5.16
N ALA A 358 31.10 -21.47 -4.18
CA ALA A 358 32.45 -21.80 -3.76
C ALA A 358 32.56 -23.13 -2.96
N GLY A 359 31.45 -23.85 -2.75
CA GLY A 359 31.39 -25.15 -2.08
C GLY A 359 30.68 -25.14 -0.72
N ALA A 360 29.77 -24.19 -0.49
CA ALA A 360 28.90 -24.08 0.70
C ALA A 360 29.64 -24.02 2.06
N ASN A 361 28.89 -24.07 3.17
CA ASN A 361 29.40 -24.10 4.54
C ASN A 361 30.40 -22.96 4.85
N ARG A 362 30.09 -21.73 4.42
CA ARG A 362 31.02 -20.59 4.52
C ARG A 362 30.33 -19.24 4.54
N ILE A 363 31.13 -18.22 4.84
CA ILE A 363 30.70 -16.83 4.91
C ILE A 363 31.37 -16.06 3.78
N TRP A 364 30.56 -15.37 2.99
CA TRP A 364 31.01 -14.34 2.05
C TRP A 364 30.54 -12.98 2.53
N MET A 365 31.37 -11.96 2.34
CA MET A 365 31.09 -10.61 2.77
C MET A 365 31.44 -9.62 1.68
N ASP A 366 30.79 -8.47 1.70
CA ASP A 366 31.15 -7.36 0.84
C ASP A 366 32.58 -6.87 1.15
N HIS A 367 33.41 -6.75 0.11
CA HIS A 367 34.76 -6.19 0.21
C HIS A 367 34.79 -4.67 -0.01
N SER A 368 33.67 -4.06 -0.42
CA SER A 368 33.65 -2.71 -1.00
C SER A 368 33.46 -1.54 -0.02
N VAL A 369 33.38 -1.79 1.29
CA VAL A 369 33.27 -0.70 2.28
C VAL A 369 34.55 -0.62 3.11
N SER A 370 35.55 0.08 2.55
CA SER A 370 36.63 0.64 3.35
C SER A 370 36.03 1.70 4.30
N PRO A 371 36.36 1.71 5.60
CA PRO A 371 35.90 2.79 6.47
C PRO A 371 36.49 4.09 5.92
N ALA A 372 35.62 5.02 5.51
CA ALA A 372 36.03 6.40 5.39
C ALA A 372 36.52 6.83 6.78
N ILE A 373 37.82 7.08 6.87
CA ILE A 373 38.51 7.60 8.06
C ILE A 373 37.98 9.00 8.37
#